data_AF-A0A5C7UYA4-F1
#
_entry.id   AF-A0A5C7UYA4-F1
#
_cell.length_a   1.000
_cell.length_b   1.000
_cell.length_c   1.000
_cell.angle_alpha   90.00
_cell.angle_beta   90.00
_cell.angle_gamma   90.00
#
_symmetry.space_group_name_H-M   'P 1'
#
loop_
_entity.id
_entity.type
_entity.pdbx_description
1 polymer ?
#
loop_
_entity_poly.entity_id
_entity_poly.type
_entity_poly.pdbx_seq_one_letter_code
_entity_poly.pdbx_strand_id
1 'polypeptide(L)'
;LARIIDDSDFLEFKALYSSATVCGMGAIEGQPCGFLGNNGPIDPQGATKAAQFIQLCSQSGTPLIFLQNTTGFLVGKDVEQVGIIKHGAKMIQAVTNATVPQITIQCGASFGAGNYGMCGRGFAPRFLFSWPGATTAVMGGEQAAGTMRIVTEAALKRKGIEPDAAKMQKQFDAVVAMFERQQDAFTTSGLLLDDGVIDPRDTRDVLTFCLDTLAEGAARTMRPMQFGVARM
;
A
#
# COMPACT_ATOMS: atom_id res chain seq x y z
N LEU A 1 9.81 10.91 4.27
CA LEU A 1 11.18 10.60 3.78
C LEU A 1 12.23 11.44 4.49
N ALA A 2 12.35 12.75 4.26
CA ALA A 2 13.39 13.59 4.90
C ALA A 2 13.50 13.47 6.45
N ARG A 3 12.40 13.16 7.14
CA ARG A 3 12.37 13.01 8.61
C ARG A 3 12.72 11.60 9.12
N ILE A 4 12.91 10.64 8.24
CA ILE A 4 13.18 9.23 8.60
C ILE A 4 14.46 8.67 7.95
N ILE A 5 14.97 9.32 6.90
CA ILE A 5 16.19 8.94 6.19
C ILE A 5 17.38 9.68 6.82
N ASP A 6 18.51 8.99 6.93
CA ASP A 6 19.79 9.53 7.40
C ASP A 6 20.14 10.82 6.65
N ASP A 7 20.48 11.86 7.40
CA ASP A 7 20.86 13.18 6.88
C ASP A 7 19.86 13.82 5.90
N SER A 8 18.62 13.32 5.85
CA SER A 8 17.65 13.65 4.79
C SER A 8 18.16 13.38 3.37
N ASP A 9 19.21 12.57 3.19
CA ASP A 9 19.85 12.32 1.90
C ASP A 9 19.08 11.26 1.12
N PHE A 10 18.27 11.72 0.16
CA PHE A 10 17.40 10.88 -0.64
C PHE A 10 17.76 10.99 -2.13
N LEU A 11 18.26 9.90 -2.69
CA LEU A 11 18.54 9.79 -4.11
C LEU A 11 17.29 9.35 -4.87
N GLU A 12 16.55 10.31 -5.39
CA GLU A 12 15.32 10.04 -6.12
C GLU A 12 15.59 9.33 -7.47
N PHE A 13 14.92 8.20 -7.68
CA PHE A 13 14.96 7.44 -8.92
C PHE A 13 13.89 7.94 -9.88
N LYS A 14 14.26 8.26 -11.12
CA LYS A 14 13.32 8.69 -12.18
C LYS A 14 12.34 9.79 -11.70
N ALA A 15 12.87 10.84 -11.07
CA ALA A 15 12.07 11.95 -10.52
C ALA A 15 11.10 12.55 -11.55
N LEU A 16 11.54 12.73 -12.79
CA LEU A 16 10.78 13.39 -13.86
C LEU A 16 9.86 12.46 -14.68
N TYR A 17 9.79 11.15 -14.36
CA TYR A 17 9.02 10.18 -15.15
C TYR A 17 7.59 9.99 -14.63
N SER A 18 7.42 10.00 -13.31
CA SER A 18 6.12 10.08 -12.63
C SER A 18 6.38 10.63 -11.24
N SER A 19 5.75 11.78 -10.94
CA SER A 19 5.85 12.46 -9.65
C SER A 19 4.84 11.94 -8.63
N ALA A 20 3.80 11.23 -9.07
CA ALA A 20 2.79 10.62 -8.21
C ALA A 20 3.31 9.35 -7.52
N THR A 21 4.18 8.60 -8.19
CA THR A 21 4.88 7.43 -7.61
C THR A 21 6.34 7.80 -7.36
N VAL A 22 6.65 8.10 -6.10
CA VAL A 22 8.01 8.44 -5.66
C VAL A 22 8.79 7.15 -5.42
N CYS A 23 10.00 7.07 -5.95
CA CYS A 23 10.92 5.95 -5.71
C CYS A 23 12.32 6.52 -5.50
N GLY A 24 13.13 5.92 -4.64
CA GLY A 24 14.52 6.35 -4.47
C GLY A 24 15.24 5.62 -3.34
N MET A 25 16.54 5.85 -3.25
CA MET A 25 17.41 5.23 -2.27
C MET A 25 17.70 6.19 -1.12
N GLY A 26 17.89 5.65 0.07
CA GLY A 26 18.40 6.35 1.24
C GLY A 26 18.93 5.34 2.25
N ALA A 27 19.24 5.78 3.46
CA ALA A 27 19.62 4.89 4.55
C ALA A 27 18.80 5.18 5.82
N ILE A 28 18.66 4.16 6.67
CA ILE A 28 18.15 4.28 8.04
C ILE A 28 19.19 3.66 8.96
N GLU A 29 19.78 4.47 9.83
CA GLU A 29 20.83 4.05 10.77
C GLU A 29 21.98 3.30 10.05
N GLY A 30 22.38 3.82 8.88
CA GLY A 30 23.44 3.27 8.03
C GLY A 30 23.01 2.11 7.12
N GLN A 31 21.78 1.59 7.24
CA GLN A 31 21.29 0.48 6.41
C GLN A 31 20.67 1.00 5.10
N PRO A 32 21.20 0.62 3.92
CA PRO A 32 20.66 1.09 2.65
C PRO A 32 19.25 0.52 2.41
N CYS A 33 18.33 1.39 2.02
CA CYS A 33 16.92 1.05 1.81
C CYS A 33 16.40 1.67 0.50
N GLY A 34 15.55 0.91 -0.21
CA GLY A 34 14.76 1.42 -1.31
C GLY A 34 13.38 1.86 -0.84
N PHE A 35 13.02 3.12 -1.08
CA PHE A 35 11.73 3.68 -0.66
C PHE A 35 10.78 3.81 -1.84
N LEU A 36 9.51 3.44 -1.64
CA LEU A 36 8.40 3.74 -2.54
C LEU A 36 7.33 4.51 -1.77
N GLY A 37 6.82 5.60 -2.36
CA GLY A 37 5.77 6.42 -1.75
C GLY A 37 4.79 6.97 -2.77
N ASN A 38 3.66 7.49 -2.28
CA ASN A 38 2.58 8.02 -3.11
C ASN A 38 2.32 9.49 -2.83
N ASN A 39 2.41 10.32 -3.87
CA ASN A 39 1.96 11.72 -3.89
C ASN A 39 0.65 11.88 -4.69
N GLY A 40 0.01 10.77 -5.08
CA GLY A 40 -1.21 10.72 -5.86
C GLY A 40 -1.56 9.30 -6.30
N PRO A 41 -2.58 9.15 -7.17
CA PRO A 41 -2.93 7.87 -7.80
C PRO A 41 -1.76 7.32 -8.63
N ILE A 42 -1.65 6.00 -8.71
CA ILE A 42 -0.61 5.34 -9.49
C ILE A 42 -0.97 5.42 -10.97
N ASP A 43 -0.16 6.12 -11.76
CA ASP A 43 -0.30 6.24 -13.21
C ASP A 43 0.51 5.13 -13.95
N PRO A 44 0.31 4.93 -15.27
CA PRO A 44 1.02 3.85 -15.99
C PRO A 44 2.54 3.97 -15.92
N GLN A 45 3.06 5.20 -15.91
CA GLN A 45 4.49 5.49 -15.79
C GLN A 45 4.98 5.21 -14.38
N GLY A 46 4.22 5.60 -13.35
CA GLY A 46 4.49 5.31 -11.94
C GLY A 46 4.54 3.81 -11.66
N ALA A 47 3.61 3.03 -12.20
CA ALA A 47 3.62 1.58 -12.07
C ALA A 47 4.86 0.94 -12.73
N THR A 48 5.25 1.44 -13.91
CA THR A 48 6.46 0.97 -14.61
C THR A 48 7.75 1.36 -13.88
N LYS A 49 7.80 2.58 -13.33
CA LYS A 49 8.88 3.10 -12.50
C LYS A 49 9.07 2.25 -11.25
N ALA A 50 7.98 2.00 -10.51
CA ALA A 50 8.00 1.17 -9.31
C ALA A 50 8.45 -0.27 -9.61
N ALA A 51 7.91 -0.89 -10.67
CA ALA A 51 8.29 -2.25 -11.06
C ALA A 51 9.80 -2.37 -11.32
N GLN A 52 10.37 -1.44 -12.10
CA GLN A 52 11.81 -1.42 -12.35
C GLN A 52 12.62 -1.15 -11.07
N PHE A 53 12.17 -0.22 -10.24
CA PHE A 53 12.86 0.13 -8.99
C PHE A 53 12.93 -1.06 -8.02
N ILE A 54 11.83 -1.80 -7.86
CA ILE A 54 11.77 -3.03 -7.05
C ILE A 54 12.75 -4.09 -7.58
N GLN A 55 12.87 -4.23 -8.91
CA GLN A 55 13.84 -5.15 -9.52
C GLN A 55 15.29 -4.73 -9.22
N LEU A 56 15.60 -3.43 -9.27
CA LEU A 56 16.93 -2.92 -8.92
C LEU A 56 17.27 -3.13 -7.44
N CYS A 57 16.30 -2.94 -6.54
CA CYS A 57 16.49 -3.22 -5.12
C CYS A 57 16.69 -4.73 -4.89
N SER A 58 15.91 -5.57 -5.55
CA SER A 58 16.06 -7.03 -5.48
C SER A 58 17.43 -7.49 -6.01
N GLN A 59 17.92 -6.89 -7.10
CA GLN A 59 19.24 -7.18 -7.67
C GLN A 59 20.39 -6.82 -6.72
N SER A 60 20.25 -5.72 -5.99
CA SER A 60 21.28 -5.21 -5.06
C SER A 60 21.15 -5.79 -3.65
N GLY A 61 20.13 -6.60 -3.37
CA GLY A 61 19.86 -7.09 -2.02
C GLY A 61 19.35 -6.01 -1.06
N THR A 62 18.86 -4.89 -1.58
CA THR A 62 18.41 -3.73 -0.80
C THR A 62 16.97 -3.94 -0.30
N PRO A 63 16.69 -3.88 1.02
CA PRO A 63 15.34 -3.91 1.57
C PRO A 63 14.43 -2.81 1.00
N LEU A 64 13.15 -3.11 0.91
CA LEU A 64 12.13 -2.21 0.38
C LEU A 64 11.21 -1.67 1.49
N ILE A 65 10.99 -0.36 1.50
CA ILE A 65 10.09 0.33 2.42
C ILE A 65 8.99 1.01 1.61
N PHE A 66 7.74 0.61 1.85
CA PHE A 66 6.56 1.16 1.19
C PHE A 66 5.84 2.14 2.12
N LEU A 67 5.66 3.39 1.69
CA LEU A 67 4.88 4.42 2.38
C LEU A 67 3.56 4.61 1.63
N GLN A 68 2.50 3.96 2.12
CA GLN A 68 1.21 3.96 1.45
C GLN A 68 0.42 5.25 1.72
N ASN A 69 0.15 5.99 0.65
CA ASN A 69 -0.81 7.10 0.64
C ASN A 69 -1.47 7.21 -0.74
N THR A 70 -2.14 6.15 -1.16
CA THR A 70 -2.72 6.00 -2.49
C THR A 70 -4.20 5.70 -2.45
N THR A 71 -4.93 6.37 -3.34
CA THR A 71 -6.35 6.12 -3.61
C THR A 71 -6.57 5.06 -4.69
N GLY A 72 -5.50 4.38 -5.14
CA GLY A 72 -5.53 3.39 -6.20
C GLY A 72 -4.79 3.81 -7.47
N PHE A 73 -5.11 3.13 -8.57
CA PHE A 73 -4.59 3.45 -9.90
C PHE A 73 -5.46 4.51 -10.58
N LEU A 74 -4.84 5.29 -11.46
CA LEU A 74 -5.55 6.28 -12.26
C LEU A 74 -6.55 5.59 -13.21
N VAL A 75 -7.75 6.17 -13.34
CA VAL A 75 -8.83 5.66 -14.19
C VAL A 75 -9.10 6.59 -15.35
N GLY A 76 -9.58 6.06 -16.48
CA GLY A 76 -9.94 6.85 -17.66
C GLY A 76 -9.59 6.13 -18.96
N LYS A 77 -10.27 6.50 -20.05
CA LYS A 77 -10.09 5.86 -21.36
C LYS A 77 -8.63 5.88 -21.82
N ASP A 78 -7.96 7.02 -21.67
CA ASP A 78 -6.59 7.20 -22.18
C ASP A 78 -5.59 6.34 -21.42
N VAL A 79 -5.70 6.26 -20.09
CA VAL A 79 -4.81 5.42 -19.27
C VAL A 79 -5.06 3.93 -19.47
N GLU A 80 -6.31 3.53 -19.73
CA GLU A 80 -6.64 2.16 -20.13
C GLU A 80 -5.99 1.79 -21.47
N GLN A 81 -6.03 2.68 -22.46
CA GLN A 81 -5.41 2.46 -23.77
C GLN A 81 -3.88 2.43 -23.71
N VAL A 82 -3.26 3.25 -22.85
CA VAL A 82 -1.82 3.21 -22.57
C VAL A 82 -1.44 1.90 -21.83
N GLY A 83 -2.41 1.28 -21.15
CA GLY A 83 -2.31 -0.05 -20.55
C GLY A 83 -2.02 -0.02 -19.06
N ILE A 84 -2.73 0.82 -18.30
CA ILE A 84 -2.64 0.86 -16.83
C ILE A 84 -2.70 -0.54 -16.20
N ILE A 85 -3.56 -1.43 -16.73
CA ILE A 85 -3.69 -2.82 -16.25
C ILE A 85 -2.38 -3.59 -16.38
N LYS A 86 -1.76 -3.63 -17.57
CA LYS A 86 -0.50 -4.39 -17.80
C LYS A 86 0.67 -3.76 -17.04
N HIS A 87 0.67 -2.45 -16.83
CA HIS A 87 1.73 -1.77 -16.08
C HIS A 87 1.57 -1.97 -14.57
N GLY A 88 0.34 -1.90 -14.05
CA GLY A 88 -0.01 -2.27 -12.68
C GLY A 88 0.29 -3.75 -12.39
N ALA A 89 -0.01 -4.64 -13.32
CA ALA A 89 0.33 -6.06 -13.19
C ALA A 89 1.84 -6.29 -13.06
N LYS A 90 2.69 -5.57 -13.81
CA LYS A 90 4.16 -5.65 -13.65
C LYS A 90 4.62 -5.17 -12.29
N MET A 91 4.01 -4.11 -11.76
CA MET A 91 4.30 -3.61 -10.43
C MET A 91 3.96 -4.66 -9.36
N ILE A 92 2.76 -5.24 -9.45
CA ILE A 92 2.32 -6.32 -8.55
C ILE A 92 3.24 -7.54 -8.67
N GLN A 93 3.60 -7.96 -9.89
CA GLN A 93 4.56 -9.03 -10.10
C GLN A 93 5.91 -8.73 -9.45
N ALA A 94 6.39 -7.50 -9.55
CA ALA A 94 7.65 -7.11 -8.90
C ALA A 94 7.52 -7.16 -7.38
N VAL A 95 6.42 -6.67 -6.80
CA VAL A 95 6.14 -6.75 -5.36
C VAL A 95 6.08 -8.20 -4.88
N THR A 96 5.35 -9.07 -5.58
CA THR A 96 5.14 -10.47 -5.17
C THR A 96 6.41 -11.31 -5.29
N ASN A 97 7.25 -11.04 -6.30
CA ASN A 97 8.43 -11.84 -6.58
C ASN A 97 9.73 -11.20 -6.08
N ALA A 98 9.66 -10.10 -5.32
CA ALA A 98 10.83 -9.50 -4.70
C ALA A 98 11.48 -10.50 -3.71
N THR A 99 12.79 -10.64 -3.78
CA THR A 99 13.56 -11.57 -2.93
C THR A 99 14.10 -10.90 -1.68
N VAL A 100 14.01 -9.57 -1.61
CA VAL A 100 14.47 -8.73 -0.50
C VAL A 100 13.36 -8.53 0.53
N PRO A 101 13.70 -8.23 1.80
CA PRO A 101 12.70 -7.90 2.79
C PRO A 101 11.87 -6.68 2.38
N GLN A 102 10.56 -6.74 2.65
CA GLN A 102 9.61 -5.66 2.38
C GLN A 102 8.96 -5.23 3.70
N ILE A 103 8.94 -3.94 3.99
CA ILE A 103 8.29 -3.33 5.14
C ILE A 103 7.30 -2.28 4.63
N THR A 104 6.11 -2.24 5.21
CA THR A 104 5.05 -1.32 4.79
C THR A 104 4.63 -0.42 5.95
N ILE A 105 4.53 0.88 5.70
CA ILE A 105 3.91 1.86 6.59
C ILE A 105 2.70 2.46 5.87
N GLN A 106 1.51 2.25 6.40
CA GLN A 106 0.31 2.94 5.97
C GLN A 106 0.30 4.33 6.61
N CYS A 107 0.75 5.34 5.85
CA CYS A 107 0.87 6.71 6.33
C CYS A 107 -0.29 7.63 5.91
N GLY A 108 -1.29 7.09 5.21
CA GLY A 108 -2.46 7.82 4.73
C GLY A 108 -3.47 6.86 4.11
N ALA A 109 -3.96 7.19 2.92
CA ALA A 109 -4.91 6.33 2.21
C ALA A 109 -4.26 5.04 1.71
N SER A 110 -4.96 3.92 1.87
CA SER A 110 -4.59 2.63 1.27
C SER A 110 -5.83 1.97 0.66
N PHE A 111 -6.14 2.36 -0.57
CA PHE A 111 -7.39 1.95 -1.22
C PHE A 111 -7.19 1.02 -2.42
N GLY A 112 -8.05 0.00 -2.48
CA GLY A 112 -8.25 -0.87 -3.63
C GLY A 112 -6.95 -1.47 -4.17
N ALA A 113 -6.78 -1.43 -5.49
CA ALA A 113 -5.59 -1.97 -6.13
C ALA A 113 -4.29 -1.22 -5.74
N GLY A 114 -4.38 0.01 -5.23
CA GLY A 114 -3.21 0.74 -4.73
C GLY A 114 -2.58 0.06 -3.51
N ASN A 115 -3.42 -0.49 -2.62
CA ASN A 115 -2.97 -1.34 -1.50
C ASN A 115 -2.14 -2.53 -2.02
N TYR A 116 -2.57 -3.14 -3.13
CA TYR A 116 -1.88 -4.29 -3.71
C TYR A 116 -0.52 -3.90 -4.31
N GLY A 117 -0.50 -2.84 -5.14
CA GLY A 117 0.72 -2.37 -5.78
C GLY A 117 1.77 -1.85 -4.80
N MET A 118 1.38 -1.43 -3.60
CA MET A 118 2.27 -0.89 -2.57
C MET A 118 2.57 -1.87 -1.43
N CYS A 119 2.48 -3.19 -1.68
CA CYS A 119 2.79 -4.24 -0.70
C CYS A 119 1.92 -4.20 0.57
N GLY A 120 0.59 -4.16 0.40
CA GLY A 120 -0.36 -4.33 1.50
C GLY A 120 -0.36 -5.75 2.07
N ARG A 121 -1.18 -6.00 3.10
CA ARG A 121 -1.17 -7.25 3.89
C ARG A 121 -1.20 -8.54 3.05
N GLY A 122 -2.01 -8.56 1.98
CA GLY A 122 -2.13 -9.72 1.09
C GLY A 122 -0.85 -10.09 0.32
N PHE A 123 0.15 -9.19 0.32
CA PHE A 123 1.47 -9.39 -0.30
C PHE A 123 2.55 -9.75 0.72
N ALA A 124 2.15 -10.03 1.96
CA ALA A 124 3.01 -10.55 3.02
C ALA A 124 4.33 -9.77 3.22
N PRO A 125 4.30 -8.43 3.41
CA PRO A 125 5.46 -7.72 3.92
C PRO A 125 5.88 -8.34 5.26
N ARG A 126 7.18 -8.25 5.57
CA ARG A 126 7.74 -8.78 6.82
C ARG A 126 7.14 -8.08 8.04
N PHE A 127 6.89 -6.78 7.90
CA PHE A 127 6.18 -5.97 8.86
C PHE A 127 5.29 -4.97 8.12
N LEU A 128 4.09 -4.73 8.64
CA LEU A 128 3.16 -3.71 8.17
C LEU A 128 2.65 -2.92 9.36
N PHE A 129 2.88 -1.61 9.41
CA PHE A 129 2.34 -0.74 10.46
C PHE A 129 1.43 0.33 9.88
N SER A 130 0.55 0.86 10.73
CA SER A 130 -0.37 1.93 10.38
C SER A 130 -0.10 3.18 11.22
N TRP A 131 -0.20 4.36 10.61
CA TRP A 131 -0.33 5.60 11.37
C TRP A 131 -1.77 5.77 11.87
N PRO A 132 -2.02 6.53 12.96
CA PRO A 132 -3.36 6.66 13.53
C PRO A 132 -4.37 7.30 12.57
N GLY A 133 -3.89 8.15 11.66
CA GLY A 133 -4.70 8.79 10.62
C GLY A 133 -4.80 8.02 9.30
N ALA A 134 -4.24 6.81 9.22
CA ALA A 134 -4.33 5.99 8.02
C ALA A 134 -5.75 5.46 7.82
N THR A 135 -6.15 5.31 6.56
CA THR A 135 -7.44 4.76 6.19
C THR A 135 -7.28 3.67 5.13
N THR A 136 -7.82 2.49 5.39
CA THR A 136 -7.66 1.31 4.52
C THR A 136 -9.02 0.72 4.18
N ALA A 137 -9.32 0.60 2.88
CA ALA A 137 -10.61 0.12 2.39
C ALA A 137 -10.51 -0.39 0.93
N VAL A 138 -11.56 -1.05 0.45
CA VAL A 138 -11.63 -1.46 -0.96
C VAL A 138 -11.71 -0.25 -1.92
N MET A 139 -12.36 0.83 -1.49
CA MET A 139 -12.44 2.14 -2.15
C MET A 139 -12.98 3.17 -1.15
N GLY A 140 -13.02 4.45 -1.53
CA GLY A 140 -13.64 5.49 -0.68
C GLY A 140 -15.17 5.31 -0.55
N GLY A 141 -15.73 5.65 0.61
CA GLY A 141 -17.16 5.48 0.90
C GLY A 141 -18.07 6.19 -0.10
N GLU A 142 -17.74 7.44 -0.48
CA GLU A 142 -18.49 8.19 -1.50
C GLU A 142 -18.42 7.54 -2.89
N GLN A 143 -17.28 6.94 -3.24
CA GLN A 143 -17.09 6.25 -4.52
C GLN A 143 -17.97 4.99 -4.58
N ALA A 144 -18.02 4.23 -3.49
CA ALA A 144 -18.89 3.07 -3.36
C ALA A 144 -20.37 3.45 -3.44
N ALA A 145 -20.78 4.43 -2.63
CA ALA A 145 -22.15 4.92 -2.58
C ALA A 145 -22.60 5.51 -3.93
N GLY A 146 -21.74 6.29 -4.59
CA GLY A 146 -21.99 6.87 -5.90
C GLY A 146 -22.18 5.81 -6.99
N THR A 147 -21.32 4.79 -7.00
CA THR A 147 -21.43 3.66 -7.95
C THR A 147 -22.75 2.91 -7.75
N MET A 148 -23.11 2.60 -6.49
CA MET A 148 -24.37 1.94 -6.16
C MET A 148 -25.60 2.77 -6.57
N ARG A 149 -25.53 4.09 -6.39
CA ARG A 149 -26.58 5.01 -6.85
C ARG A 149 -26.77 4.95 -8.36
N ILE A 150 -25.70 5.10 -9.13
CA ILE A 150 -25.73 5.07 -10.60
C ILE A 150 -26.31 3.76 -11.13
N VAL A 151 -25.88 2.62 -10.57
CA VAL A 151 -26.38 1.30 -10.97
C VAL A 151 -27.86 1.13 -10.65
N THR A 152 -28.28 1.57 -9.46
CA THR A 152 -29.68 1.51 -9.02
C THR A 152 -30.58 2.38 -9.90
N GLU A 153 -30.19 3.62 -10.18
CA GLU A 153 -30.94 4.54 -11.05
C GLU A 153 -31.08 3.98 -12.47
N ALA A 154 -29.99 3.44 -13.04
CA ALA A 154 -30.04 2.79 -14.35
C ALA A 154 -30.98 1.58 -14.37
N ALA A 155 -31.01 0.79 -13.30
CA ALA A 155 -31.90 -0.37 -13.17
C ALA A 155 -33.38 0.04 -13.03
N LEU A 156 -33.67 1.08 -12.24
CA LEU A 156 -35.03 1.63 -12.08
C LEU A 156 -35.55 2.22 -13.38
N LYS A 157 -34.71 2.99 -14.09
CA LYS A 157 -35.03 3.55 -15.41
C LYS A 157 -35.39 2.46 -16.43
N ARG A 158 -34.65 1.33 -16.45
CA ARG A 158 -34.97 0.18 -17.32
C ARG A 158 -36.33 -0.47 -16.98
N LYS A 159 -36.81 -0.30 -15.75
CA LYS A 159 -38.12 -0.79 -15.28
C LYS A 159 -39.23 0.26 -15.40
N GLY A 160 -38.92 1.46 -15.88
CA GLY A 160 -39.88 2.57 -15.93
C GLY A 160 -40.32 3.08 -14.55
N ILE A 161 -39.51 2.85 -13.51
CA ILE A 161 -39.78 3.28 -12.15
C ILE A 161 -38.97 4.55 -11.87
N GLU A 162 -39.64 5.61 -11.44
CA GLU A 162 -38.95 6.84 -11.02
C GLU A 162 -38.26 6.66 -9.65
N PRO A 163 -36.98 7.05 -9.52
CA PRO A 163 -36.27 6.95 -8.24
C PRO A 163 -36.83 7.91 -7.18
N ASP A 164 -37.01 7.40 -5.96
CA ASP A 164 -37.28 8.24 -4.79
C ASP A 164 -35.97 8.88 -4.30
N ALA A 165 -35.82 10.19 -4.55
CA ALA A 165 -34.61 10.94 -4.21
C ALA A 165 -34.27 10.88 -2.71
N ALA A 166 -35.26 10.94 -1.81
CA ALA A 166 -35.03 10.92 -0.37
C ALA A 166 -34.53 9.54 0.09
N LYS A 167 -35.13 8.47 -0.45
CA LYS A 167 -34.69 7.10 -0.19
C LYS A 167 -33.28 6.85 -0.73
N MET A 168 -32.98 7.33 -1.93
CA MET A 168 -31.67 7.20 -2.56
C MET A 168 -30.58 7.93 -1.77
N GLN A 169 -30.86 9.15 -1.30
CA GLN A 169 -29.91 9.89 -0.46
C GLN A 169 -29.65 9.18 0.87
N LYS A 170 -30.71 8.69 1.53
CA LYS A 170 -30.55 7.93 2.77
C LYS A 170 -29.71 6.66 2.59
N GLN A 171 -29.86 5.97 1.46
CA GLN A 171 -29.02 4.81 1.13
C GLN A 171 -27.57 5.21 0.87
N PHE A 172 -27.36 6.31 0.15
CA PHE A 172 -26.03 6.86 -0.09
C PHE A 172 -25.31 7.15 1.23
N ASP A 173 -25.92 7.91 2.12
CA ASP A 173 -25.34 8.29 3.41
C ASP A 173 -25.04 7.06 4.28
N ALA A 174 -25.93 6.06 4.26
CA ALA A 174 -25.72 4.81 5.00
C ALA A 174 -24.53 4.00 4.48
N VAL A 175 -24.29 3.98 3.17
CA VAL A 175 -23.12 3.31 2.57
C VAL A 175 -21.84 4.07 2.94
N VAL A 176 -21.83 5.40 2.85
CA VAL A 176 -20.68 6.22 3.25
C VAL A 176 -20.31 5.94 4.71
N ALA A 177 -21.28 6.04 5.62
CA ALA A 177 -21.07 5.81 7.05
C ALA A 177 -20.61 4.37 7.37
N MET A 178 -21.06 3.38 6.59
CA MET A 178 -20.60 1.99 6.74
C MET A 178 -19.10 1.86 6.42
N PHE A 179 -18.65 2.45 5.31
CA PHE A 179 -17.25 2.42 4.91
C PHE A 179 -16.37 3.21 5.88
N GLU A 180 -16.82 4.39 6.31
CA GLU A 180 -16.08 5.23 7.25
C GLU A 180 -15.80 4.55 8.59
N ARG A 181 -16.75 3.76 9.09
CA ARG A 181 -16.58 2.97 10.32
C ARG A 181 -15.59 1.81 10.17
N GLN A 182 -15.35 1.33 8.95
CA GLN A 182 -14.53 0.15 8.71
C GLN A 182 -13.09 0.48 8.32
N GLN A 183 -12.83 1.70 7.87
CA GLN A 183 -11.57 2.06 7.25
C GLN A 183 -10.51 2.59 8.21
N ASP A 184 -10.88 2.96 9.44
CA ASP A 184 -9.94 3.57 10.38
C ASP A 184 -8.88 2.58 10.87
N ALA A 185 -7.69 3.10 11.17
CA ALA A 185 -6.53 2.31 11.58
C ALA A 185 -6.78 1.43 12.83
N PHE A 186 -7.64 1.86 13.77
CA PHE A 186 -7.93 1.07 14.98
C PHE A 186 -8.82 -0.13 14.65
N THR A 187 -9.81 0.07 13.79
CA THR A 187 -10.64 -1.02 13.27
C THR A 187 -9.80 -2.02 12.49
N THR A 188 -8.91 -1.57 11.59
CA THR A 188 -8.08 -2.49 10.79
C THR A 188 -7.03 -3.20 11.64
N SER A 189 -6.44 -2.52 12.62
CA SER A 189 -5.48 -3.12 13.54
C SER A 189 -6.15 -4.15 14.47
N GLY A 190 -7.37 -3.88 14.93
CA GLY A 190 -8.19 -4.86 15.66
C GLY A 190 -8.54 -6.12 14.87
N LEU A 191 -8.38 -6.08 13.55
CA LEU A 191 -8.57 -7.21 12.63
C LEU A 191 -7.24 -7.83 12.15
N LEU A 192 -6.10 -7.42 12.72
CA LEU A 192 -4.75 -7.85 12.34
C LEU A 192 -4.43 -7.60 10.86
N LEU A 193 -5.00 -6.56 10.27
CA LEU A 193 -4.65 -6.14 8.91
C LEU A 193 -3.31 -5.39 8.87
N ASP A 194 -2.83 -4.95 10.03
CA ASP A 194 -1.50 -4.43 10.33
C ASP A 194 -0.93 -5.10 11.60
N ASP A 195 0.36 -4.92 11.84
CA ASP A 195 1.12 -5.43 12.99
C ASP A 195 1.13 -4.43 14.16
N GLY A 196 0.38 -3.33 14.03
CA GLY A 196 0.22 -2.31 15.05
C GLY A 196 0.06 -0.91 14.48
N VAL A 197 -0.64 -0.08 15.26
CA VAL A 197 -0.68 1.37 15.07
C VAL A 197 0.50 2.00 15.81
N ILE A 198 1.31 2.79 15.11
CA ILE A 198 2.51 3.44 15.67
C ILE A 198 2.36 4.97 15.66
N ASP A 199 3.02 5.66 16.58
CA ASP A 199 3.15 7.11 16.49
C ASP A 199 3.98 7.46 15.23
N PRO A 200 3.55 8.41 14.38
CA PRO A 200 4.32 8.81 13.22
C PRO A 200 5.78 9.23 13.54
N ARG A 201 6.03 9.76 14.75
CA ARG A 201 7.37 10.13 15.23
C ARG A 201 8.28 8.93 15.44
N ASP A 202 7.72 7.78 15.79
CA ASP A 202 8.46 6.55 16.08
C ASP A 202 8.77 5.74 14.81
N THR A 203 8.29 6.21 13.63
CA THR A 203 8.48 5.50 12.35
C THR A 203 9.95 5.13 12.09
N ARG A 204 10.89 6.03 12.40
CA ARG A 204 12.32 5.76 12.19
C ARG A 204 12.83 4.64 13.12
N ASP A 205 12.48 4.71 14.40
CA ASP A 205 12.91 3.73 15.40
C ASP A 205 12.30 2.35 15.12
N VAL A 206 11.02 2.31 14.72
CA VAL A 206 10.33 1.09 14.31
C VAL A 206 10.98 0.49 13.05
N LEU A 207 11.28 1.30 12.04
CA LEU A 207 11.96 0.82 10.83
C LEU A 207 13.35 0.29 11.15
N THR A 208 14.11 0.96 12.02
CA THR A 208 15.43 0.51 12.50
C THR A 208 15.32 -0.87 13.14
N PHE A 209 14.40 -1.03 14.10
CA PHE A 209 14.17 -2.31 14.77
C PHE A 209 13.81 -3.43 13.79
N CYS A 210 12.92 -3.15 12.83
CA CYS A 210 12.54 -4.12 11.81
C CYS A 210 13.72 -4.51 10.91
N LEU A 211 14.51 -3.54 10.46
CA LEU A 211 15.67 -3.76 9.60
C LEU A 211 16.73 -4.60 10.34
N ASP A 212 17.06 -4.24 11.58
CA ASP A 212 17.99 -5.00 12.43
C ASP A 212 17.52 -6.44 12.63
N THR A 213 16.23 -6.64 12.95
CA THR A 213 15.63 -7.96 13.13
C THR A 213 15.75 -8.80 11.86
N LEU A 214 15.53 -8.18 10.69
CA LEU A 214 15.61 -8.86 9.40
C LEU A 214 17.05 -9.20 9.02
N ALA A 215 17.99 -8.29 9.25
CA ALA A 215 19.41 -8.50 9.01
C ALA A 215 19.97 -9.61 9.91
N GLU A 216 19.65 -9.57 11.20
CA GLU A 216 20.02 -10.62 12.15
C GLU A 216 19.43 -11.98 11.74
N GLY A 217 18.14 -12.01 11.40
CA GLY A 217 17.46 -13.23 10.95
C GLY A 217 18.09 -13.84 9.68
N ALA A 218 18.52 -12.99 8.73
CA ALA A 218 19.18 -13.44 7.51
C ALA A 218 20.60 -13.97 7.75
N ALA A 219 21.34 -13.41 8.71
CA ALA A 219 22.69 -13.83 9.06
C ALA A 219 22.72 -15.09 9.95
N ARG A 220 21.61 -15.43 10.59
CA ARG A 220 21.55 -16.51 11.59
C ARG A 220 21.57 -17.90 10.95
N THR A 221 22.58 -18.70 11.31
CA THR A 221 22.62 -20.14 10.96
C THR A 221 21.86 -20.96 12.00
N MET A 222 20.83 -21.68 11.57
CA MET A 222 20.02 -22.56 12.42
C MET A 222 20.59 -23.99 12.45
N ARG A 223 20.36 -24.72 13.55
CA ARG A 223 20.67 -26.15 13.65
C ARG A 223 19.41 -26.96 13.29
N PRO A 224 19.28 -27.48 12.06
CA PRO A 224 18.08 -28.19 11.65
C PRO A 224 17.92 -29.48 12.45
N MET A 225 16.69 -29.81 12.81
CA MET A 225 16.32 -31.05 13.50
C MET A 225 15.04 -31.59 12.88
N GLN A 226 15.01 -32.89 12.58
CA GLN A 226 13.90 -33.50 11.84
C GLN A 226 12.62 -33.67 12.66
N PHE A 227 12.72 -33.86 13.98
CA PHE A 227 11.60 -34.30 14.82
C PHE A 227 11.22 -33.35 15.96
N GLY A 228 11.88 -32.20 16.07
CA GLY A 228 11.79 -31.33 17.25
C GLY A 228 12.38 -32.00 18.50
N VAL A 229 12.51 -31.22 19.58
CA VAL A 229 13.03 -31.75 20.86
C VAL A 229 11.92 -32.57 21.53
N ALA A 230 12.16 -33.86 21.75
CA ALA A 230 11.23 -34.72 22.46
C ALA A 230 11.23 -34.40 23.97
N ARG A 231 10.04 -34.20 24.55
CA ARG A 231 9.86 -34.14 26.02
C ARG A 231 9.64 -35.56 26.53
N MET A 232 10.50 -36.00 27.44
CA MET A 232 10.42 -37.29 28.14
C MET A 232 9.54 -37.18 29.39
#